data_AF-A0A183HXR0-F1
#
_entry.id   AF-A0A183HXR0-F1
#
_cell.length_a   1.000
_cell.length_b   1.000
_cell.length_c   1.000
_cell.angle_alpha   90.00
_cell.angle_beta   90.00
_cell.angle_gamma   90.00
#
_symmetry.space_group_name_H-M   'P 1'
#
loop_
_entity.id
_entity.type
_entity.pdbx_description
1 polymer ?
#
loop_
_entity_poly.entity_id
_entity_poly.type
_entity_poly.pdbx_seq_one_letter_code
_entity_poly.pdbx_strand_id
1 'polypeptide(L)'
;FFFIYLHIFKGLIYGRYRLVDGFSVCENTLNDPIIFVESDSITTPAHVVPEWYFLFAFTILRSVPISFHKIEYRYYPVMVGESILGFD
;
A
#
# COMPACT_ATOMS: atom_id res chain seq x y z
N PHE A 1 45.84 3.42 -13.51
CA PHE A 1 45.65 2.94 -12.13
C PHE A 1 45.32 4.08 -11.16
N PHE A 2 46.16 5.11 -11.01
CA PHE A 2 45.91 6.26 -10.10
C PHE A 2 44.58 7.01 -10.33
N PHE A 3 44.19 7.23 -11.59
CA PHE A 3 42.94 7.92 -11.92
C PHE A 3 41.67 7.19 -11.45
N ILE A 4 41.68 5.84 -11.48
CA ILE A 4 40.55 5.03 -10.99
C ILE A 4 40.41 5.17 -9.46
N TYR A 5 41.53 5.28 -8.76
CA TYR A 5 41.57 5.37 -7.30
C TYR A 5 40.95 6.69 -6.82
N LEU A 6 41.23 7.81 -7.50
CA LEU A 6 40.61 9.11 -7.20
C LEU A 6 39.09 9.12 -7.43
N HIS A 7 38.61 8.42 -8.45
CA HIS A 7 37.18 8.36 -8.74
C HIS A 7 36.43 7.55 -7.68
N ILE A 8 37.00 6.41 -7.28
CA ILE A 8 36.46 5.56 -6.20
C ILE A 8 36.48 6.30 -4.85
N PHE A 9 37.57 7.02 -4.55
CA PHE A 9 37.70 7.77 -3.30
C PHE A 9 36.72 8.95 -3.21
N LYS A 10 36.53 9.69 -4.32
CA LYS A 10 35.51 10.76 -4.40
C LYS A 10 34.09 10.22 -4.23
N GLY A 11 33.79 9.07 -4.82
CA GLY A 11 32.50 8.38 -4.66
C GLY A 11 32.24 7.94 -3.23
N LEU A 12 33.24 7.37 -2.54
CA LEU A 12 33.14 6.95 -1.14
C LEU A 12 32.89 8.12 -0.19
N ILE A 13 33.60 9.22 -0.40
CA ILE A 13 33.45 10.43 0.40
C ILE A 13 32.06 11.06 0.19
N TYR A 14 31.65 11.22 -1.07
CA TYR A 14 30.34 11.76 -1.41
C TYR A 14 29.18 10.90 -0.88
N GLY A 15 29.34 9.57 -0.95
CA GLY A 15 28.37 8.61 -0.40
C GLY A 15 28.22 8.72 1.12
N ARG A 16 29.34 8.89 1.85
CA ARG A 16 29.28 9.03 3.32
C ARG A 16 28.59 10.32 3.76
N TYR A 17 28.86 11.44 3.10
CA TYR A 17 28.19 12.71 3.42
C TYR A 17 26.68 12.61 3.19
N ARG A 18 26.25 12.04 2.06
CA ARG A 18 24.83 11.90 1.73
C ARG A 18 24.05 10.96 2.67
N LEU A 19 24.69 9.93 3.21
CA LEU A 19 24.06 9.01 4.16
C LEU A 19 23.94 9.61 5.57
N VAL A 20 24.91 10.42 5.99
CA VAL A 20 24.87 11.07 7.31
C VAL A 20 23.85 12.22 7.33
N ASP A 21 23.77 13.01 6.26
CA ASP A 21 22.87 14.16 6.19
C ASP A 21 21.45 13.79 5.77
N GLY A 22 21.27 12.70 5.01
CA GLY A 22 19.96 12.29 4.48
C GLY A 22 19.03 11.64 5.51
N PHE A 23 19.58 11.05 6.57
CA PHE A 23 18.79 10.37 7.61
C PHE A 23 18.20 11.34 8.65
N SER A 24 18.86 12.48 8.89
CA SER A 24 18.49 13.40 9.98
C SER A 24 17.34 14.36 9.65
N VAL A 25 16.98 14.56 8.37
CA VAL A 25 16.03 15.63 7.95
C VAL A 25 14.63 15.09 7.60
N CYS A 26 14.42 13.77 7.66
CA CYS A 26 13.20 13.12 7.19
C CYS A 26 12.51 12.25 8.25
N GLU A 27 12.55 12.64 9.54
CA GLU A 27 11.93 11.84 10.60
C GLU A 27 10.42 11.67 10.42
N ASN A 28 9.73 12.59 9.74
CA ASN A 28 8.27 12.52 9.55
C ASN A 28 7.78 12.85 8.13
N THR A 29 8.66 13.06 7.14
CA THR A 29 8.24 13.46 5.78
C THR A 29 7.56 12.34 4.99
N LEU A 30 7.74 11.09 5.43
CA LEU A 30 7.14 9.90 4.82
C LEU A 30 5.89 9.39 5.57
N ASN A 31 5.57 9.97 6.72
CA ASN A 31 4.42 9.59 7.53
C ASN A 31 3.30 10.61 7.39
N ASP A 32 2.07 10.12 7.25
CA ASP A 32 0.91 11.00 7.18
C ASP A 32 0.67 11.69 8.53
N PRO A 33 0.52 13.03 8.58
CA PRO A 33 0.33 13.78 9.82
C PRO A 33 -0.97 13.42 10.55
N ILE A 34 -1.90 12.74 9.87
CA ILE A 34 -3.19 12.30 10.42
C ILE A 34 -3.06 11.12 11.40
N ILE A 35 -1.93 10.41 11.38
CA ILE A 35 -1.67 9.27 12.29
C ILE A 35 -1.44 9.75 13.73
N PHE A 36 -1.09 11.03 13.93
CA PHE A 36 -0.86 11.63 15.25
C PHE A 36 -2.13 12.17 15.93
N VAL A 37 -3.29 12.10 15.26
CA VAL A 37 -4.58 12.50 15.83
C VAL A 37 -5.25 11.27 16.46
N GLU A 38 -5.80 11.43 17.66
CA GLU A 38 -6.51 10.34 18.35
C GLU A 38 -7.72 9.88 17.52
N SER A 39 -7.95 8.56 17.48
CA SER A 39 -8.95 7.99 16.58
C SER A 39 -10.37 8.19 17.11
N ASP A 40 -11.18 8.92 16.34
CA ASP A 40 -12.60 9.05 16.60
C ASP A 40 -13.39 7.92 15.91
N SER A 41 -14.24 7.20 16.67
CA SER A 41 -15.03 6.06 16.16
C SER A 41 -16.23 6.47 15.29
N ILE A 42 -16.59 7.75 15.29
CA ILE A 42 -17.79 8.30 14.62
C ILE A 42 -17.42 8.97 13.29
N THR A 43 -16.14 9.31 13.07
CA THR A 43 -15.70 10.07 11.90
C THR A 43 -14.54 9.39 11.19
N THR A 44 -14.76 8.94 9.96
CA THR A 44 -13.72 8.42 9.07
C THR A 44 -13.13 9.55 8.21
N PRO A 45 -11.80 9.72 8.16
CA PRO A 45 -11.18 10.70 7.27
C PRO A 45 -11.39 10.33 5.79
N ALA A 46 -11.60 11.33 4.94
CA ALA A 46 -11.94 11.11 3.52
C ALA A 46 -10.79 10.50 2.68
N HIS A 47 -9.54 10.58 3.14
CA HIS A 47 -8.36 10.11 2.40
C HIS A 47 -7.36 9.42 3.35
N VAL A 48 -7.79 8.30 3.96
CA VAL A 48 -6.90 7.39 4.68
C VAL A 48 -6.23 6.48 3.66
N VAL A 49 -4.92 6.64 3.49
CA VAL A 49 -4.09 5.76 2.67
C VAL A 49 -3.38 4.79 3.61
N PRO A 50 -3.32 3.50 3.29
CA PRO A 50 -2.56 2.56 4.11
C PRO A 50 -1.06 2.84 3.95
N GLU A 51 -0.26 2.41 4.94
CA GLU A 51 1.19 2.57 4.90
C GLU A 51 1.79 2.05 3.58
N TRP A 52 2.91 2.63 3.19
CA TRP A 52 3.55 2.42 1.89
C TRP A 52 3.81 0.94 1.54
N TYR A 53 4.10 0.11 2.55
CA TYR A 53 4.26 -1.34 2.39
C TYR A 53 2.98 -2.06 1.94
N PHE A 54 1.81 -1.48 2.19
CA PHE A 54 0.50 -2.07 1.94
C PHE A 54 -0.17 -1.55 0.64
N LEU A 55 0.42 -0.56 -0.03
CA LEU A 55 -0.10 0.02 -1.27
C LEU A 55 -0.30 -1.03 -2.38
N PHE A 56 0.55 -2.06 -2.43
CA PHE A 56 0.40 -3.19 -3.35
C PHE A 56 -0.92 -3.95 -3.14
N ALA A 57 -1.26 -4.30 -1.90
CA ALA A 57 -2.51 -5.00 -1.61
C ALA A 57 -3.74 -4.10 -1.83
N PHE A 58 -3.63 -2.82 -1.46
CA PHE A 58 -4.70 -1.84 -1.63
C PHE A 58 -5.07 -1.59 -3.09
N THR A 59 -4.08 -1.52 -3.98
CA THR A 59 -4.30 -1.33 -5.42
C THR A 59 -4.95 -2.56 -6.06
N ILE A 60 -4.57 -3.77 -5.64
CA ILE A 60 -5.23 -5.02 -6.06
C ILE A 60 -6.68 -5.08 -5.55
N LEU A 61 -6.91 -4.67 -4.31
CA LEU A 61 -8.26 -4.68 -3.74
C LEU A 61 -9.20 -3.70 -4.46
N ARG A 62 -8.68 -2.55 -4.93
CA ARG A 62 -9.45 -1.57 -5.71
C ARG A 62 -9.65 -1.95 -7.17
N SER A 63 -8.78 -2.79 -7.73
CA SER A 63 -8.91 -3.26 -9.12
C SER A 63 -9.96 -4.35 -9.28
N VAL A 64 -10.35 -5.02 -8.19
CA VAL A 64 -11.47 -5.98 -8.18
C VAL A 64 -12.79 -5.24 -7.90
N PRO A 65 -13.69 -5.11 -8.89
CA PRO A 65 -14.98 -4.50 -8.64
C PRO A 65 -15.86 -5.43 -7.79
N ILE A 66 -16.51 -4.87 -6.78
CA ILE A 66 -17.55 -5.53 -5.95
C ILE A 66 -18.67 -6.17 -6.78
N SER A 67 -18.79 -5.81 -8.05
CA SER A 67 -19.70 -6.40 -9.02
C SER A 67 -19.51 -7.91 -9.17
N PHE A 68 -18.27 -8.42 -9.10
CA PHE A 68 -18.02 -9.86 -9.20
C PHE A 68 -18.61 -10.63 -8.02
N HIS A 69 -18.35 -10.16 -6.80
CA HIS A 69 -18.98 -10.72 -5.60
C HIS A 69 -20.51 -10.55 -5.65
N LYS A 70 -20.99 -9.43 -6.21
CA LYS A 70 -22.42 -9.13 -6.39
C LYS A 70 -23.19 -10.06 -7.27
N ILE A 71 -22.56 -10.50 -8.33
CA ILE A 71 -23.10 -11.51 -9.22
C ILE A 71 -23.18 -12.82 -8.43
N GLU A 72 -22.09 -13.27 -7.81
CA GLU A 72 -22.05 -14.52 -7.06
C GLU A 72 -23.15 -14.64 -5.99
N TYR A 73 -23.33 -13.65 -5.11
CA TYR A 73 -24.40 -13.70 -4.10
C TYR A 73 -25.81 -13.53 -4.67
N ARG A 74 -25.97 -12.89 -5.83
CA ARG A 74 -27.27 -12.75 -6.51
C ARG A 74 -27.70 -14.08 -7.11
N TYR A 75 -26.75 -14.87 -7.64
CA TYR A 75 -27.01 -16.17 -8.24
C TYR A 75 -26.95 -17.33 -7.24
N TYR A 76 -26.32 -17.18 -6.08
CA TYR A 76 -26.28 -18.21 -5.02
C TYR A 76 -27.66 -18.81 -4.66
N PRO A 77 -28.75 -18.03 -4.43
CA PRO A 77 -30.07 -18.60 -4.18
C PRO A 77 -30.70 -19.26 -5.42
N VAL A 78 -30.32 -18.85 -6.64
CA VAL A 78 -30.82 -19.43 -7.91
C VAL A 78 -30.17 -20.79 -8.16
N MET A 79 -28.85 -20.89 -8.02
CA MET A 79 -28.10 -22.14 -8.20
C MET A 79 -28.50 -23.20 -7.15
N VAL A 80 -28.81 -22.77 -5.92
CA VAL A 80 -29.33 -23.67 -4.87
C VAL A 80 -30.78 -24.07 -5.16
N GLY A 81 -31.63 -23.16 -5.64
CA GLY A 81 -33.02 -23.43 -5.99
C GLY A 81 -33.23 -24.39 -7.17
N GLU A 82 -32.32 -24.40 -8.14
CA GLU A 82 -32.38 -25.33 -9.28
C GLU A 82 -31.92 -26.75 -8.92
N SER A 83 -31.02 -26.88 -7.94
CA SER A 83 -30.53 -28.19 -7.48
C SER A 83 -31.56 -29.01 -6.69
N ILE A 84 -32.56 -28.37 -6.09
CA ILE A 84 -33.65 -29.01 -5.32
C ILE A 84 -34.89 -29.34 -6.15
N LEU A 85 -34.99 -28.83 -7.39
CA LEU A 85 -36.14 -29.02 -8.28
C LEU A 85 -35.83 -29.92 -9.50
N GLY A 86 -34.61 -30.46 -9.59
CA GLY A 86 -34.14 -31.32 -10.69
C GLY A 86 -34.07 -32.81 -10.37
N PHE A 87 -34.74 -33.26 -9.30
CA PHE A 87 -34.76 -34.65 -8.83
C PHE A 87 -36.19 -35.21 -8.74
N ASP A 88 -37.06 -34.87 -9.70
CA ASP A 88 -38.37 -35.51 -9.89
C ASP A 88 -38.53 -35.96 -11.35
#